data_AF-A0A9Q4FJ19-F1
#
_entry.id   AF-A0A9Q4FJ19-F1
#
_cell.length_a   1.000
_cell.length_b   1.000
_cell.length_c   1.000
_cell.angle_alpha   90.00
_cell.angle_beta   90.00
_cell.angle_gamma   90.00
#
_symmetry.space_group_name_H-M   'P 1'
#
loop_
_entity.id
_entity.type
_entity.pdbx_description
1 polymer ?
#
loop_
_entity_poly.entity_id
_entity_poly.type
_entity_poly.pdbx_seq_one_letter_code
_entity_poly.pdbx_strand_id
1 'polypeptide(L)'
;MLKKLFQSFRSPLRKPQQHTRTTPEVLNSGQHSLQRGQFSRYAVNIVERLQNAGYQAYLVGGCVRDMMLNITPKDFDVATSATPEQVRAEFRNARIIGRRFKLVHIH
;
A
#
# COMPACT_ATOMS: atom_id res chain seq x y z
N MET A 1 0.95 31.05 56.57
CA MET A 1 0.17 29.87 56.99
C MET A 1 -1.24 30.02 56.43
N LEU A 2 -1.81 28.92 55.92
CA LEU A 2 -3.19 28.74 55.42
C LEU A 2 -3.57 29.26 54.02
N LYS A 3 -3.40 28.34 53.06
CA LYS A 3 -4.49 27.75 52.24
C LYS A 3 -5.61 28.70 51.79
N LYS A 4 -5.44 29.32 50.62
CA LYS A 4 -6.52 29.56 49.65
C LYS A 4 -6.14 28.83 48.36
N LEU A 5 -6.61 27.61 48.14
CA LEU A 5 -7.98 27.18 47.83
C LEU A 5 -8.29 27.41 46.32
N PHE A 6 -8.17 26.30 45.56
CA PHE A 6 -8.98 25.88 44.41
C PHE A 6 -8.82 26.68 43.10
N GLN A 7 -8.15 26.11 42.09
CA GLN A 7 -8.70 25.22 41.03
C GLN A 7 -8.94 26.03 39.75
N SER A 8 -8.68 25.40 38.60
CA SER A 8 -8.63 25.98 37.25
C SER A 8 -7.34 26.76 37.02
N PHE A 9 -6.36 26.31 36.25
CA PHE A 9 -6.43 25.70 34.94
C PHE A 9 -5.35 24.63 34.80
N ARG A 10 -5.65 23.39 35.23
CA ARG A 10 -4.97 22.25 34.61
C ARG A 10 -5.64 22.08 33.27
N SER A 11 -4.95 22.47 32.21
CA SER A 11 -5.27 22.04 30.85
C SER A 11 -5.60 20.55 30.92
N PRO A 12 -6.70 20.07 30.31
CA PRO A 12 -6.96 18.65 30.29
C PRO A 12 -5.74 18.04 29.62
N LEU A 13 -4.98 17.24 30.39
CA LEU A 13 -3.94 16.37 29.87
C LEU A 13 -4.56 15.71 28.64
N ARG A 14 -4.08 16.09 27.45
CA ARG A 14 -4.53 15.52 26.18
C ARG A 14 -4.30 14.02 26.34
N LYS A 15 -5.37 13.27 26.64
CA LYS A 15 -5.28 11.82 26.79
C LYS A 15 -4.58 11.35 25.52
N PRO A 16 -3.49 10.57 25.62
CA PRO A 16 -2.85 10.02 24.43
C PRO A 16 -3.97 9.33 23.67
N GLN A 17 -4.24 9.81 22.46
CA GLN A 17 -5.27 9.27 21.61
C GLN A 17 -4.84 7.83 21.38
N GLN A 18 -5.48 6.91 22.11
CA GLN A 18 -5.22 5.49 21.94
C GLN A 18 -5.69 5.21 20.51
N HIS A 19 -4.74 5.12 19.58
CA HIS A 19 -5.01 4.59 18.27
C HIS A 19 -5.42 3.14 18.50
N THR A 20 -6.71 2.90 18.67
CA THR A 20 -7.29 1.57 18.58
C THR A 20 -6.87 1.07 17.22
N ARG A 21 -6.01 0.04 17.19
CA ARG A 21 -5.62 -0.61 15.93
C ARG A 21 -6.88 -1.22 15.35
N THR A 22 -7.52 -0.52 14.42
CA THR A 22 -8.63 -1.05 13.65
C THR A 22 -8.06 -2.00 12.60
N THR A 23 -8.81 -3.05 12.29
CA THR A 23 -8.55 -3.84 11.08
C THR A 23 -8.76 -2.96 9.86
N PRO A 24 -7.93 -3.08 8.81
CA PRO A 24 -8.16 -2.36 7.57
C PRO A 24 -9.54 -2.73 7.00
N GLU A 25 -10.26 -1.73 6.50
CA GLU A 25 -11.51 -1.94 5.78
C GLU A 25 -11.21 -2.48 4.38
N VAL A 26 -11.99 -3.47 3.94
CA VAL A 26 -11.90 -4.03 2.59
C VAL A 26 -13.05 -3.49 1.77
N LEU A 27 -12.71 -2.69 0.76
CA LEU A 27 -13.67 -2.10 -0.17
C LEU A 27 -13.79 -2.97 -1.42
N ASN A 28 -15.01 -3.39 -1.76
CA ASN A 28 -15.30 -4.07 -3.01
C ASN A 28 -15.34 -3.07 -4.19
N SER A 29 -15.40 -3.58 -5.42
CA SER A 29 -15.37 -2.76 -6.64
C SER A 29 -16.42 -1.64 -6.71
N GLY A 30 -17.58 -1.80 -6.07
CA GLY A 30 -18.62 -0.77 -6.03
C GLY A 30 -18.45 0.28 -4.91
N GLN A 31 -17.47 0.10 -4.03
CA GLN A 31 -17.23 0.96 -2.86
C GLN A 31 -16.04 1.91 -3.05
N HIS A 32 -15.42 1.91 -4.23
CA HIS A 32 -14.31 2.79 -4.57
C HIS A 32 -14.39 3.25 -6.04
N SER A 33 -13.72 4.36 -6.37
CA SER A 33 -13.74 4.96 -7.71
C SER A 33 -12.82 4.29 -8.74
N LEU A 34 -11.95 3.37 -8.31
CA LEU A 34 -10.94 2.76 -9.16
C LEU A 34 -11.57 1.83 -10.21
N GLN A 35 -11.17 2.01 -11.47
CA GLN A 35 -11.55 1.14 -12.59
C GLN A 35 -10.32 0.46 -13.19
N ARG A 36 -10.45 -0.84 -13.52
CA ARG A 36 -9.34 -1.64 -14.10
C ARG A 36 -8.74 -1.00 -15.36
N GLY A 37 -9.54 -0.32 -16.17
CA GLY A 37 -9.10 0.35 -17.40
C GLY A 37 -8.20 1.57 -17.19
N GLN A 38 -8.14 2.11 -15.96
CA GLN A 38 -7.26 3.25 -15.61
C GLN A 38 -5.82 2.80 -15.35
N PHE A 39 -5.61 1.50 -15.14
CA PHE A 39 -4.28 0.94 -14.89
C PHE A 39 -3.56 0.57 -16.17
N SER A 40 -2.23 0.69 -16.13
CA SER A 40 -1.37 0.20 -17.19
C SER A 40 -1.66 -1.28 -17.45
N ARG A 41 -1.93 -1.63 -18.72
CA ARG A 41 -2.14 -3.02 -19.12
C ARG A 41 -0.95 -3.90 -18.74
N TYR A 42 0.27 -3.36 -18.80
CA TYR A 42 1.47 -4.09 -18.42
C TYR A 42 1.49 -4.42 -16.92
N ALA A 43 1.16 -3.44 -16.07
CA ALA A 43 1.12 -3.63 -14.62
C ALA A 43 0.02 -4.62 -14.21
N VAL A 44 -1.16 -4.54 -14.84
CA VAL A 44 -2.25 -5.51 -14.63
C VAL A 44 -1.82 -6.92 -15.03
N ASN A 45 -1.18 -7.08 -16.19
CA ASN A 45 -0.70 -8.38 -16.65
C ASN A 45 0.34 -9.01 -15.72
N ILE A 46 1.22 -8.20 -15.11
CA ILE A 46 2.19 -8.69 -14.11
C ILE A 46 1.45 -9.29 -12.91
N VAL A 47 0.47 -8.56 -12.37
CA VAL A 47 -0.33 -9.01 -11.23
C VAL A 47 -1.08 -10.29 -11.57
N GLU A 48 -1.77 -10.32 -12.71
CA GLU A 48 -2.53 -11.50 -13.14
C GLU A 48 -1.65 -12.72 -13.35
N ARG A 49 -0.48 -12.54 -13.96
CA ARG A 49 0.46 -13.66 -14.15
C ARG A 49 0.93 -14.23 -12.81
N LEU A 50 1.29 -13.38 -11.85
CA LEU A 50 1.68 -13.83 -10.51
C LEU A 50 0.53 -14.52 -9.77
N GLN A 51 -0.70 -13.98 -9.88
CA GLN A 51 -1.89 -14.59 -9.29
C GLN A 51 -2.21 -15.94 -9.92
N ASN A 52 -2.11 -16.06 -11.24
CA ASN A 52 -2.31 -17.32 -11.96
C ASN A 52 -1.24 -18.37 -11.61
N ALA A 53 -0.04 -17.94 -11.24
CA ALA A 53 1.02 -18.80 -10.71
C ALA A 53 0.83 -19.18 -9.22
N GLY A 54 -0.25 -18.71 -8.57
CA GLY A 54 -0.62 -19.06 -7.20
C GLY A 54 -0.07 -18.11 -6.13
N TYR A 55 0.50 -16.97 -6.52
CA TYR A 55 1.02 -15.97 -5.57
C TYR A 55 -0.02 -14.89 -5.26
N GLN A 56 0.05 -14.32 -4.07
CA GLN A 56 -0.64 -13.06 -3.81
C GLN A 56 0.11 -11.95 -4.54
N ALA A 57 -0.58 -11.11 -5.29
CA ALA A 57 0.01 -9.94 -5.95
C ALA A 57 -1.03 -8.82 -6.07
N TYR A 58 -0.60 -7.58 -5.83
CA TYR A 58 -1.47 -6.41 -5.82
C TYR A 58 -0.71 -5.17 -6.31
N LEU A 59 -1.42 -4.27 -7.00
CA LEU A 59 -0.95 -2.90 -7.22
C LEU A 59 -1.02 -2.14 -5.90
N VAL A 60 0.04 -1.38 -5.60
CA VAL A 60 0.17 -0.69 -4.31
C VAL A 60 0.75 0.71 -4.48
N GLY A 61 0.71 1.49 -3.40
CA GLY A 61 1.47 2.73 -3.29
C GLY A 61 0.91 3.87 -4.13
N GLY A 62 1.80 4.57 -4.82
CA GLY A 62 1.50 5.84 -5.50
C GLY A 62 0.44 5.70 -6.58
N CYS A 63 0.47 4.64 -7.38
CA CYS A 63 -0.48 4.47 -8.48
C CYS A 63 -1.94 4.35 -8.00
N VAL A 64 -2.17 3.64 -6.89
CA VAL A 64 -3.51 3.49 -6.29
C VAL A 64 -3.99 4.84 -5.76
N ARG A 65 -3.15 5.54 -4.98
CA ARG A 65 -3.47 6.88 -4.45
C ARG A 65 -3.80 7.85 -5.56
N ASP A 66 -2.93 7.94 -6.56
CA ASP A 66 -3.04 8.92 -7.64
C ASP A 66 -4.32 8.69 -8.45
N MET A 67 -4.66 7.43 -8.76
CA MET A 67 -5.93 7.12 -9.42
C MET A 67 -7.17 7.45 -8.58
N MET A 68 -7.14 7.21 -7.27
CA MET A 68 -8.26 7.59 -6.40
C MET A 68 -8.47 9.12 -6.39
N LEU A 69 -7.42 9.89 -6.66
CA LEU A 69 -7.43 11.34 -6.77
C LEU A 69 -7.63 11.85 -8.22
N ASN A 70 -7.90 10.97 -9.18
CA ASN A 70 -7.98 11.28 -10.61
C ASN A 70 -6.69 11.91 -11.19
N ILE A 71 -5.54 11.53 -10.65
CA ILE A 71 -4.20 11.92 -11.12
C ILE A 71 -3.61 10.74 -11.89
N THR A 72 -3.02 11.01 -13.06
CA THR A 72 -2.30 9.99 -13.84
C THR A 72 -1.05 9.53 -13.07
N PRO A 73 -0.92 8.22 -12.74
CA PRO A 73 0.26 7.70 -12.06
C PRO A 73 1.53 7.85 -12.90
N LYS A 74 2.65 8.09 -12.23
CA LYS A 74 3.97 8.13 -12.86
C LYS A 74 4.59 6.74 -13.00
N ASP A 75 4.46 5.94 -11.94
CA ASP A 75 5.04 4.62 -11.81
C ASP A 75 4.01 3.63 -11.26
N PHE A 76 4.22 2.34 -11.49
CA PHE A 76 3.36 1.26 -11.00
C PHE A 76 4.18 0.26 -10.19
N ASP A 77 3.84 0.15 -8.90
CA ASP A 77 4.46 -0.82 -8.00
C ASP A 77 3.54 -2.01 -7.75
N VAL A 78 4.14 -3.20 -7.68
CA VAL A 78 3.46 -4.46 -7.35
C VAL A 78 4.08 -5.02 -6.07
N ALA A 79 3.23 -5.29 -5.07
CA ALA A 79 3.61 -6.10 -3.92
C ALA A 79 3.17 -7.55 -4.16
N THR A 80 4.01 -8.51 -3.82
CA THR A 80 3.70 -9.93 -3.99
C THR A 80 4.26 -10.80 -2.86
N SER A 81 3.64 -11.95 -2.62
CA SER A 81 4.16 -12.99 -1.73
C SER A 81 5.31 -13.80 -2.35
N ALA A 82 5.53 -13.69 -3.67
CA ALA A 82 6.64 -14.37 -4.34
C ALA A 82 8.00 -13.79 -3.93
N THR A 83 9.00 -14.65 -3.73
CA THR A 83 10.38 -14.21 -3.52
C THR A 83 10.97 -13.62 -4.80
N PRO A 84 12.03 -12.79 -4.73
CA PRO A 84 12.68 -12.25 -5.93
C PRO A 84 13.09 -13.30 -6.96
N GLU A 85 13.55 -14.47 -6.50
CA GLU A 85 13.93 -15.60 -7.35
C GLU A 85 12.72 -16.25 -8.02
N GLN A 86 11.59 -16.37 -7.31
CA GLN A 86 10.33 -16.87 -7.87
C GLN A 86 9.79 -15.90 -8.93
N VAL A 87 9.81 -14.59 -8.66
CA VAL A 87 9.43 -13.58 -9.67
C VAL A 87 10.35 -13.69 -10.90
N ARG A 88 11.66 -13.89 -10.72
CA ARG A 88 12.58 -14.08 -11.85
C ARG A 88 12.31 -15.37 -12.64
N ALA A 89 11.80 -16.41 -12.01
CA ALA A 89 11.37 -17.63 -12.70
C ALA A 89 10.10 -17.39 -13.54
N GLU A 90 9.17 -16.57 -13.03
CA GLU A 90 7.96 -16.19 -13.74
C GLU A 90 8.23 -15.23 -14.91
N PHE A 91 9.21 -14.33 -14.80
CA PHE A 91 9.46 -13.28 -15.79
C PHE A 91 10.88 -13.36 -16.33
N ARG A 92 11.04 -13.80 -17.59
CA ARG A 92 12.36 -13.92 -18.25
C ARG A 92 13.12 -12.60 -18.36
N ASN A 93 12.38 -11.49 -18.40
CA ASN A 93 12.83 -10.10 -18.47
C ASN A 93 12.94 -9.43 -17.07
N ALA A 94 12.92 -10.20 -15.99
CA ALA A 94 13.09 -9.66 -14.64
C ALA A 94 14.56 -9.53 -14.24
N ARG A 95 14.86 -8.43 -13.55
CA ARG A 95 16.15 -8.14 -12.95
C ARG A 95 15.99 -7.87 -11.46
N ILE A 96 16.67 -8.67 -10.64
CA ILE A 96 16.74 -8.41 -9.20
C ILE A 96 17.70 -7.24 -8.98
N ILE A 97 17.21 -6.19 -8.32
CA ILE A 97 17.95 -4.96 -8.01
C ILE A 97 17.96 -4.71 -6.50
N GLY A 98 18.79 -3.77 -6.07
CA GLY A 98 18.94 -3.40 -4.66
C GLY A 98 19.85 -4.36 -3.88
N ARG A 99 20.65 -3.78 -2.97
CA ARG A 99 21.56 -4.55 -2.11
C ARG A 99 20.89 -4.95 -0.81
N ARG A 100 20.36 -3.97 -0.07
CA ARG A 100 19.71 -4.16 1.23
C ARG A 100 18.27 -4.64 1.11
N PHE A 101 17.52 -4.03 0.19
CA PHE A 101 16.14 -4.40 -0.10
C PHE A 101 16.11 -4.95 -1.52
N LYS A 102 15.86 -6.24 -1.65
CA LYS A 102 15.78 -6.89 -2.96
C LYS A 102 14.44 -6.50 -3.57
N LEU A 103 14.51 -5.82 -4.71
CA LEU A 103 13.36 -5.49 -5.55
C LEU A 103 13.53 -6.21 -6.88
N VAL A 104 12.43 -6.39 -7.61
CA VAL A 104 12.48 -6.94 -8.97
C VAL A 104 11.97 -5.90 -9.93
N HIS A 105 12.79 -5.56 -10.92
CA HIS A 105 12.40 -4.71 -12.02
C HIS A 105 12.07 -5.58 -13.23
N ILE A 106 10.91 -5.37 -13.85
CA ILE A 106 10.44 -6.13 -15.02
C ILE A 106 10.44 -5.16 -16.21
N HIS A 107 11.17 -5.51 -17.27
CA HIS A 107 11.40 -4.66 -18.45
C HIS A 107 10.31 -4.73 -19.51
#